data_AF-A0AB38ENY2-F1
#
_entry.id   AF-A0AB38ENY2-F1
#
_cell.length_a   1.000
_cell.length_b   1.000
_cell.length_c   1.000
_cell.angle_alpha   90.00
_cell.angle_beta   90.00
_cell.angle_gamma   90.00
#
_symmetry.space_group_name_H-M   'P 1'
#
loop_
_entity.id
_entity.type
_entity.pdbx_description
1 polymer ?
#
loop_
_entity_poly.entity_id
_entity_poly.type
_entity_poly.pdbx_seq_one_letter_code
_entity_poly.pdbx_strand_id
1 'polypeptide(L)'
;MLARQTISPQQADAIGLFVWDWPDGPADMAQRLAGLQALGFNHSVAYTHPLKNHAQAADWREHWYRNPLPFATDGVIMRQGQRPPAQRWQASAPYWIAAWKHPYAQALAEVRKVHFNIGRTGKIAPVLELTPVRLDDRTVSRISAGSLSRWEKLDIRPGDHIAVSLAGLTIPRLDGVVSRAAERAEMSVPHASDYHELSCWQAAPGCESQFRARLVWLSGKKGLALPGVGPGTWDKLIESGHISGLLDWMTLNHAELANIPGLAERSSAKLLDSLQTARERPFQTWLKAIGLPPAGNAKLPDNWHDLAERSAQQWQAEPGIGPGRAAKLRAFFQDPHVQALSQQLQAQGISGFK
;
A
#
# COMPACT_ATOMS: atom_id res chain seq x y z
N MET A 1 13.31 7.54 -14.68
CA MET A 1 14.40 7.53 -15.69
C MET A 1 15.79 7.62 -15.07
N LEU A 2 16.02 8.47 -14.06
CA LEU A 2 17.35 8.67 -13.46
C LEU A 2 17.85 7.53 -12.56
N ALA A 3 16.98 6.68 -12.01
CA ALA A 3 17.36 5.51 -11.21
C ALA A 3 17.63 4.26 -12.07
N ARG A 4 18.29 4.43 -13.22
CA ARG A 4 18.69 3.34 -14.13
C ARG A 4 20.22 3.27 -14.17
N GLN A 5 20.76 2.07 -14.35
CA GLN A 5 22.21 1.88 -14.49
C GLN A 5 22.72 2.31 -15.87
N THR A 6 21.83 2.37 -16.88
CA THR A 6 22.14 2.79 -18.25
C THR A 6 21.01 3.66 -18.82
N ILE A 7 21.39 4.67 -19.61
CA ILE A 7 20.49 5.61 -20.27
C ILE A 7 20.97 5.72 -21.73
N SER A 8 20.07 5.58 -22.71
CA SER A 8 20.43 5.77 -24.12
C SER A 8 20.62 7.26 -24.44
N PRO A 9 21.39 7.63 -25.47
CA PRO A 9 21.58 9.03 -25.86
C PRO A 9 20.26 9.79 -26.07
N GLN A 10 19.30 9.18 -26.77
CA GLN A 10 17.96 9.76 -26.98
C GLN A 10 17.19 9.99 -25.66
N GLN A 11 17.38 9.13 -24.66
CA GLN A 11 16.78 9.32 -23.34
C GLN A 11 17.51 10.41 -22.54
N ALA A 12 18.82 10.55 -22.71
CA ALA A 12 19.61 11.58 -22.06
C ALA A 12 19.22 12.98 -22.58
N ASP A 13 19.01 13.13 -23.90
CA ASP A 13 18.59 14.38 -24.52
C ASP A 13 17.20 14.85 -24.06
N ALA A 14 16.36 13.94 -23.54
CA ALA A 14 15.05 14.25 -23.00
C ALA A 14 15.08 14.71 -21.53
N ILE A 15 16.24 14.74 -20.87
CA ILE A 15 16.37 15.09 -19.45
C ILE A 15 16.69 16.58 -19.30
N GLY A 16 15.72 17.34 -18.79
CA GLY A 16 15.96 18.71 -18.34
C GLY A 16 16.56 18.79 -16.93
N LEU A 17 17.36 19.82 -16.67
CA LEU A 17 17.86 20.18 -15.35
C LEU A 17 17.32 21.55 -14.92
N PHE A 18 16.77 21.61 -13.71
CA PHE A 18 16.39 22.87 -13.06
C PHE A 18 17.08 22.95 -11.70
N VAL A 19 18.02 23.89 -11.58
CA VAL A 19 18.72 24.15 -10.31
C VAL A 19 17.91 25.15 -9.51
N TRP A 20 17.15 24.66 -8.54
CA TRP A 20 16.28 25.53 -7.73
C TRP A 20 17.04 26.25 -6.60
N ASP A 21 18.26 25.81 -6.27
CA ASP A 21 18.99 26.29 -5.11
C ASP A 21 20.52 26.05 -5.12
N TRP A 22 21.24 26.79 -4.27
CA TRP A 22 22.69 26.72 -4.04
C TRP A 22 22.99 26.81 -2.53
N PRO A 23 23.12 25.70 -1.78
CA PRO A 23 23.13 25.74 -0.30
C PRO A 23 24.06 26.77 0.35
N ASP A 24 25.32 26.85 -0.08
CA ASP A 24 26.34 27.75 0.47
C ASP A 24 26.52 29.06 -0.33
N GLY A 25 25.54 29.41 -1.17
CA GLY A 25 25.57 30.66 -1.93
C GLY A 25 25.12 31.90 -1.12
N PRO A 26 25.08 33.08 -1.76
CA PRO A 26 24.73 34.35 -1.11
C PRO A 26 23.36 34.32 -0.41
N ALA A 27 23.26 34.93 0.79
CA ALA A 27 21.99 34.97 1.53
C ALA A 27 20.87 35.69 0.75
N ASP A 28 21.25 36.74 0.01
CA ASP A 28 20.36 37.52 -0.83
C ASP A 28 19.98 36.78 -2.12
N MET A 29 18.67 36.71 -2.42
CA MET A 29 18.15 36.00 -3.58
C MET A 29 18.62 36.60 -4.91
N ALA A 30 18.74 37.93 -5.02
CA ALA A 30 19.15 38.56 -6.28
C ALA A 30 20.61 38.22 -6.61
N GLN A 31 21.51 38.32 -5.62
CA GLN A 31 22.91 37.89 -5.77
C GLN A 31 23.02 36.40 -6.09
N ARG A 32 22.19 35.57 -5.46
CA ARG A 32 22.14 34.13 -5.71
C ARG A 32 21.71 33.80 -7.13
N LEU A 33 20.65 34.44 -7.63
CA LEU A 33 20.17 34.25 -9.00
C LEU A 33 21.21 34.71 -10.02
N ALA A 34 21.86 35.85 -9.78
CA ALA A 34 22.96 36.33 -10.63
C ALA A 34 24.14 35.34 -10.67
N GLY A 35 24.51 34.76 -9.52
CA GLY A 35 25.54 33.72 -9.46
C GLY A 35 25.14 32.43 -10.20
N LEU A 36 23.89 31.97 -10.04
CA LEU A 36 23.38 30.81 -10.77
C LEU A 36 23.36 31.06 -12.29
N GLN A 37 23.01 32.27 -12.72
CA GLN A 37 23.07 32.68 -14.12
C GLN A 37 24.50 32.65 -14.66
N ALA A 38 25.47 33.18 -13.89
CA ALA A 38 26.88 33.15 -14.26
C ALA A 38 27.44 31.72 -14.38
N LEU A 39 26.86 30.77 -13.64
CA LEU A 39 27.16 29.34 -13.73
C LEU A 39 26.42 28.62 -14.89
N GLY A 40 25.61 29.34 -15.68
CA GLY A 40 24.86 28.81 -16.81
C GLY A 40 23.46 28.29 -16.50
N PHE A 41 22.97 28.44 -15.25
CA PHE A 41 21.64 27.99 -14.83
C PHE A 41 20.57 29.05 -15.11
N ASN A 42 20.37 29.38 -16.38
CA ASN A 42 19.45 30.45 -16.81
C ASN A 42 17.99 30.22 -16.40
N HIS A 43 17.55 28.95 -16.33
CA HIS A 43 16.19 28.63 -15.90
C HIS A 43 15.89 29.07 -14.46
N SER A 44 16.89 29.05 -13.56
CA SER A 44 16.73 29.49 -12.18
C SER A 44 16.30 30.95 -12.10
N VAL A 45 16.81 31.78 -13.02
CA VAL A 45 16.43 33.20 -13.15
C VAL A 45 15.09 33.34 -13.87
N ALA A 46 14.92 32.65 -15.00
CA ALA A 46 13.74 32.78 -15.84
C ALA A 46 12.42 32.46 -15.12
N TYR A 47 12.45 31.50 -14.18
CA TYR A 47 11.26 31.05 -13.43
C TYR A 47 11.20 31.56 -11.98
N THR A 48 12.06 32.51 -11.58
CA THR A 48 12.01 33.13 -10.25
C THR A 48 11.67 34.60 -10.37
N HIS A 49 10.50 34.99 -9.85
CA HIS A 49 10.06 36.38 -9.85
C HIS A 49 10.09 36.98 -8.44
N PRO A 50 10.60 38.22 -8.27
CA PRO A 50 10.50 38.93 -7.01
C PRO A 50 9.04 39.29 -6.75
N LEU A 51 8.61 39.11 -5.50
CA LEU A 51 7.24 39.37 -5.06
C LEU A 51 7.26 40.46 -4.00
N LYS A 52 6.37 41.45 -4.13
CA LYS A 52 6.17 42.51 -3.14
C LYS A 52 5.10 42.15 -2.10
N ASN A 53 4.14 41.31 -2.48
CA ASN A 53 3.03 40.90 -1.63
C ASN A 53 2.46 39.53 -2.08
N HIS A 54 1.52 38.99 -1.29
CA HIS A 54 0.91 37.69 -1.56
C HIS A 54 0.00 37.68 -2.79
N ALA A 55 -0.59 38.82 -3.20
CA ALA A 55 -1.45 38.90 -4.37
C ALA A 55 -0.65 38.60 -5.65
N GLN A 56 0.56 39.16 -5.77
CA GLN A 56 1.46 38.83 -6.87
C GLN A 56 1.85 37.35 -6.90
N ALA A 57 1.97 36.71 -5.73
CA ALA A 57 2.22 35.27 -5.65
C ALA A 57 1.05 34.47 -6.24
N ALA A 58 -0.19 34.89 -5.94
CA ALA A 58 -1.40 34.30 -6.49
C ALA A 58 -1.48 34.47 -8.02
N ASP A 59 -1.18 35.68 -8.52
CA ASP A 59 -1.18 35.97 -9.95
C ASP A 59 -0.18 35.10 -10.72
N TRP A 60 1.06 34.98 -10.22
CA TRP A 60 2.07 34.11 -10.83
C TRP A 60 1.68 32.64 -10.78
N ARG A 61 1.13 32.18 -9.65
CA ARG A 61 0.62 30.82 -9.53
C ARG A 61 -0.47 30.54 -10.55
N GLU A 62 -1.42 31.46 -10.72
CA GLU A 62 -2.51 31.30 -11.68
C GLU A 62 -2.01 31.36 -13.14
N HIS A 63 -1.08 32.27 -13.41
CA HIS A 63 -0.41 32.37 -14.71
C HIS A 63 0.25 31.04 -15.09
N TRP A 64 1.10 30.48 -14.24
CA TRP A 64 1.76 29.20 -14.52
C TRP A 64 0.80 28.00 -14.50
N TYR A 65 -0.33 28.09 -13.81
CA TYR A 65 -1.36 27.05 -13.84
C TYR A 65 -2.12 27.01 -15.18
N ARG A 66 -2.40 28.18 -15.77
CA ARG A 66 -3.21 28.30 -16.98
C ARG A 66 -2.43 28.30 -18.28
N ASN A 67 -1.13 28.55 -18.23
CA ASN A 67 -0.28 28.66 -19.41
C ASN A 67 0.62 27.44 -19.56
N PRO A 68 0.88 27.00 -20.81
CA PRO A 68 1.75 25.85 -21.04
C PRO A 68 3.18 26.15 -20.59
N LEU A 69 3.79 25.18 -19.89
CA LEU A 69 5.21 25.17 -19.54
C LEU A 69 5.91 24.01 -20.25
N PRO A 70 7.22 24.12 -20.54
CA PRO A 70 7.97 23.04 -21.18
C PRO A 70 8.22 21.82 -20.26
N PHE A 71 7.67 21.83 -19.05
CA PHE A 71 7.75 20.78 -18.06
C PHE A 71 6.47 20.75 -17.21
N ALA A 72 6.18 19.60 -16.60
CA ALA A 72 5.07 19.47 -15.68
C ALA A 72 5.39 20.12 -14.32
N THR A 73 4.40 20.79 -13.73
CA THR A 73 4.48 21.40 -12.39
C THR A 73 3.28 20.97 -11.56
N ASP A 74 3.44 20.96 -10.23
CA ASP A 74 2.35 20.65 -9.29
C ASP A 74 2.02 21.84 -8.37
N GLY A 75 2.61 23.00 -8.65
CA GLY A 75 2.45 24.22 -7.89
C GLY A 75 3.63 25.16 -8.06
N VAL A 76 3.71 26.12 -7.14
CA VAL A 76 4.78 27.10 -7.05
C VAL A 76 5.49 27.01 -5.71
N ILE A 77 6.74 27.48 -5.66
CA ILE A 77 7.48 27.62 -4.42
C ILE A 77 7.55 29.10 -4.06
N MET A 78 7.04 29.46 -2.88
CA MET A 78 7.25 30.76 -2.27
C MET A 78 8.43 30.68 -1.31
N ARG A 79 9.34 31.65 -1.40
CA ARG A 79 10.54 31.70 -0.55
C ARG A 79 10.83 33.12 -0.14
N GLN A 80 11.36 33.29 1.07
CA GLN A 80 11.86 34.58 1.54
C GLN A 80 13.05 35.04 0.68
N GLY A 81 13.15 36.35 0.47
CA GLY A 81 14.25 36.94 -0.31
C GLY A 81 15.63 36.85 0.36
N GLN A 82 15.65 36.62 1.67
CA GLN A 82 16.85 36.35 2.45
C GLN A 82 16.81 34.91 2.97
N ARG A 83 17.84 34.13 2.66
CA ARG A 83 17.89 32.71 2.99
C ARG A 83 18.70 32.46 4.26
N PRO A 84 18.23 31.60 5.18
CA PRO A 84 19.03 31.24 6.34
C PRO A 84 20.22 30.34 5.96
N PRO A 85 21.31 30.36 6.77
CA PRO A 85 22.48 29.53 6.54
C PRO A 85 22.15 28.04 6.44
N ALA A 86 22.85 27.31 5.57
CA ALA A 86 22.65 25.88 5.31
C ALA A 86 22.76 25.01 6.57
N GLN A 87 23.58 25.44 7.54
CA GLN A 87 23.79 24.74 8.82
C GLN A 87 22.51 24.69 9.69
N ARG A 88 21.50 25.51 9.41
CA ARG A 88 20.23 25.53 10.14
C ARG A 88 19.15 24.66 9.50
N TRP A 89 19.45 23.97 8.40
CA TRP A 89 18.47 23.15 7.71
C TRP A 89 18.22 21.86 8.49
N GLN A 90 16.95 21.45 8.53
CA GLN A 90 16.50 20.23 9.20
C GLN A 90 15.72 19.39 8.19
N ALA A 91 15.55 18.09 8.48
CA ALA A 91 14.66 17.20 7.72
C ALA A 91 13.17 17.46 8.06
N SER A 92 12.78 18.72 8.14
CA SER A 92 11.43 19.21 8.44
C SER A 92 11.13 20.46 7.61
N ALA A 93 9.85 20.84 7.51
CA ALA A 93 9.45 21.99 6.70
C ALA A 93 10.09 23.29 7.24
N PRO A 94 10.92 24.01 6.47
CA PRO A 94 11.56 25.23 6.94
C PRO A 94 10.58 26.41 6.96
N TYR A 95 10.77 27.36 7.88
CA TYR A 95 9.89 28.54 8.00
C TYR A 95 10.00 29.55 6.83
N TRP A 96 11.07 29.49 6.05
CA TRP A 96 11.40 30.49 5.02
C TRP A 96 10.96 30.09 3.61
N ILE A 97 10.34 28.92 3.45
CA ILE A 97 9.90 28.36 2.16
C ILE A 97 8.59 27.59 2.30
N ALA A 98 7.70 27.76 1.33
CA ALA A 98 6.43 27.05 1.28
C ALA A 98 6.10 26.62 -0.15
N ALA A 99 5.58 25.40 -0.30
CA ALA A 99 5.04 24.93 -1.57
C ALA A 99 3.54 25.25 -1.64
N TRP A 100 3.13 26.03 -2.64
CA TRP A 100 1.73 26.32 -2.92
C TRP A 100 1.26 25.54 -4.14
N LYS A 101 0.64 24.39 -3.87
CA LYS A 101 0.20 23.43 -4.90
C LYS A 101 -0.92 23.98 -5.79
N HIS A 102 -0.94 23.55 -7.05
CA HIS A 102 -2.07 23.74 -7.96
C HIS A 102 -3.30 22.94 -7.47
N PRO A 103 -4.52 23.32 -7.86
CA PRO A 103 -5.68 22.46 -7.63
C PRO A 103 -5.44 21.09 -8.29
N TYR A 104 -5.90 20.03 -7.64
CA TYR A 104 -5.79 18.70 -8.23
C TYR A 104 -6.59 18.65 -9.53
N ALA A 105 -6.06 17.99 -10.56
CA ALA A 105 -6.89 17.57 -11.68
C ALA A 105 -8.04 16.73 -11.12
N GLN A 106 -9.27 17.16 -11.42
CA GLN A 106 -10.49 16.50 -11.00
C GLN A 106 -11.23 15.97 -12.22
N ALA A 107 -11.81 14.78 -12.09
CA ALA A 107 -12.66 14.20 -13.10
C ALA A 107 -13.90 13.61 -12.44
N LEU A 108 -14.99 13.61 -13.20
CA LEU A 108 -16.21 12.92 -12.85
C LEU A 108 -16.12 11.49 -13.37
N ALA A 109 -16.38 10.51 -12.52
CA ALA A 109 -16.37 9.10 -12.88
C ALA A 109 -17.66 8.42 -12.42
N GLU A 110 -18.24 7.60 -13.29
CA GLU A 110 -19.35 6.73 -12.94
C GLU A 110 -18.85 5.46 -12.24
N VAL A 111 -19.52 5.08 -11.15
CA VAL A 111 -19.24 3.84 -10.43
C VAL A 111 -19.97 2.68 -11.12
N ARG A 112 -19.23 1.71 -11.64
CA ARG A 112 -19.79 0.49 -12.26
C ARG A 112 -20.09 -0.60 -11.24
N LYS A 113 -19.19 -0.78 -10.26
CA LYS A 113 -19.33 -1.84 -9.25
C LYS A 113 -18.64 -1.45 -7.95
N VAL A 114 -19.15 -1.97 -6.84
CA VAL A 114 -18.52 -1.84 -5.52
C VAL A 114 -18.12 -3.23 -5.05
N HIS A 115 -16.85 -3.38 -4.68
CA HIS A 115 -16.28 -4.60 -4.12
C HIS A 115 -15.86 -4.36 -2.68
N PHE A 116 -16.06 -5.34 -1.81
CA PHE A 116 -15.62 -5.27 -0.42
C PHE A 116 -14.47 -6.26 -0.20
N ASN A 117 -13.24 -5.75 -0.17
CA ASN A 117 -12.08 -6.57 0.12
C ASN A 117 -11.93 -6.69 1.63
N ILE A 118 -12.11 -7.89 2.17
CA ILE A 118 -11.81 -8.19 3.56
C ILE A 118 -10.33 -8.58 3.68
N GLY A 119 -9.55 -7.80 4.42
CA GLY A 119 -8.16 -8.10 4.72
C GLY A 119 -8.00 -9.17 5.79
N ARG A 120 -6.78 -9.69 5.95
CA ARG A 120 -6.45 -10.76 6.92
C ARG A 120 -6.99 -10.52 8.34
N THR A 121 -6.95 -9.27 8.79
CA THR A 121 -7.37 -8.88 10.14
C THR A 121 -8.87 -8.58 10.26
N GLY A 122 -9.67 -8.92 9.24
CA GLY A 122 -11.09 -8.58 9.15
C GLY A 122 -11.40 -7.15 8.71
N LYS A 123 -10.39 -6.32 8.40
CA LYS A 123 -10.64 -4.95 7.94
C LYS A 123 -11.27 -4.98 6.54
N ILE A 124 -12.48 -4.44 6.43
CA ILE A 124 -13.21 -4.31 5.17
C ILE A 124 -12.81 -3.01 4.47
N ALA A 125 -12.30 -3.14 3.24
CA ALA A 125 -11.88 -2.05 2.38
C ALA A 125 -12.75 -2.03 1.11
N PRO A 126 -13.70 -1.09 1.01
CA PRO A 126 -14.50 -0.93 -0.19
C PRO A 126 -13.67 -0.35 -1.33
N VAL A 127 -13.81 -0.96 -2.51
CA VAL A 127 -13.12 -0.62 -3.74
C VAL A 127 -14.17 -0.39 -4.82
N LEU A 128 -14.12 0.77 -5.44
CA LEU A 128 -15.03 1.17 -6.50
C LEU A 128 -14.37 0.85 -7.84
N GLU A 129 -15.08 0.12 -8.69
CA GLU A 129 -14.75 0.00 -10.11
C GLU A 129 -15.48 1.09 -10.87
N LEU A 130 -14.74 1.83 -11.69
CA LEU A 130 -15.22 3.01 -12.38
C LEU A 130 -15.31 2.72 -13.88
N THR A 131 -16.17 3.47 -14.57
CA THR A 131 -15.99 3.68 -16.01
C THR A 131 -14.64 4.39 -16.19
N PRO A 132 -13.70 3.85 -17.01
CA PRO A 132 -12.36 4.41 -17.11
C PRO A 132 -12.39 5.91 -17.44
N VAL A 133 -11.81 6.72 -16.56
CA VAL A 133 -11.72 8.17 -16.73
C VAL A 133 -10.26 8.59 -16.83
N ARG A 134 -9.98 9.56 -17.71
CA ARG A 134 -8.65 10.13 -17.85
C ARG A 134 -8.47 11.29 -16.87
N LEU A 135 -7.44 11.20 -16.03
CA LEU A 135 -6.97 12.24 -15.13
C LEU A 135 -5.52 12.51 -15.53
N ASP A 136 -5.28 13.66 -16.16
CA ASP A 136 -4.00 14.01 -16.79
C ASP A 136 -3.50 12.93 -17.78
N ASP A 137 -2.36 12.32 -17.49
CA ASP A 137 -1.72 11.27 -18.28
C ASP A 137 -2.14 9.85 -17.85
N ARG A 138 -3.05 9.73 -16.87
CA ARG A 138 -3.46 8.45 -16.27
C ARG A 138 -4.91 8.11 -16.57
N THR A 139 -5.18 6.82 -16.74
CA THR A 139 -6.54 6.28 -16.77
C THR A 139 -6.84 5.63 -15.43
N VAL A 140 -7.87 6.11 -14.74
CA VAL A 140 -8.33 5.57 -13.46
C VAL A 140 -9.60 4.75 -13.71
N SER A 141 -9.52 3.45 -13.39
CA SER A 141 -10.64 2.50 -13.52
C SER A 141 -11.03 1.86 -12.19
N ARG A 142 -10.24 2.07 -11.13
CA ARG A 142 -10.47 1.52 -9.80
C ARG A 142 -9.94 2.46 -8.74
N ILE A 143 -10.69 2.63 -7.65
CA ILE A 143 -10.31 3.51 -6.55
C ILE A 143 -10.78 2.98 -5.20
N SER A 144 -10.02 3.22 -4.14
CA SER A 144 -10.43 2.87 -2.78
C SER A 144 -11.35 3.93 -2.19
N ALA A 145 -12.46 3.51 -1.58
CA ALA A 145 -13.31 4.39 -0.79
C ALA A 145 -12.77 4.63 0.64
N GLY A 146 -11.72 3.91 1.05
CA GLY A 146 -11.15 3.97 2.39
C GLY A 146 -11.71 2.88 3.31
N SER A 147 -12.16 3.25 4.51
CA SER A 147 -12.79 2.32 5.46
C SER A 147 -14.25 2.05 5.08
N LEU A 148 -14.78 0.90 5.53
CA LEU A 148 -16.21 0.61 5.44
C LEU A 148 -17.06 1.76 6.02
N SER A 149 -16.70 2.27 7.20
CA SER A 149 -17.40 3.40 7.83
C SER A 149 -17.40 4.70 7.01
N ARG A 150 -16.34 4.96 6.24
CA ARG A 150 -16.29 6.11 5.32
C ARG A 150 -17.22 5.85 4.14
N TRP A 151 -17.20 4.65 3.58
CA TRP A 151 -18.09 4.27 2.50
C TRP A 151 -19.55 4.30 2.93
N GLU A 152 -19.92 3.82 4.12
CA GLU A 152 -21.29 3.87 4.66
C GLU A 152 -21.82 5.30 4.75
N LYS A 153 -20.99 6.25 5.22
CA LYS A 153 -21.35 7.68 5.25
C LYS A 153 -21.54 8.27 3.86
N LEU A 154 -20.76 7.81 2.88
CA LEU A 154 -20.89 8.23 1.48
C LEU A 154 -21.97 7.43 0.74
N ASP A 155 -22.41 6.29 1.27
CA ASP A 155 -23.33 5.30 0.68
C ASP A 155 -23.14 5.20 -0.84
N ILE A 156 -21.93 4.88 -1.34
CA ILE A 156 -21.66 4.91 -2.80
C ILE A 156 -22.15 3.61 -3.43
N ARG A 157 -22.98 3.70 -4.47
CA ARG A 157 -23.55 2.55 -5.17
C ARG A 157 -23.25 2.57 -6.67
N PRO A 158 -23.38 1.43 -7.38
CA PRO A 158 -23.34 1.41 -8.84
C PRO A 158 -24.29 2.46 -9.45
N GLY A 159 -23.83 3.13 -10.51
CA GLY A 159 -24.51 4.23 -11.20
C GLY A 159 -24.28 5.62 -10.58
N ASP A 160 -23.80 5.72 -9.33
CA ASP A 160 -23.45 7.02 -8.74
C ASP A 160 -22.27 7.65 -9.49
N HIS A 161 -22.25 8.98 -9.60
CA HIS A 161 -21.11 9.70 -10.15
C HIS A 161 -20.30 10.34 -9.01
N ILE A 162 -18.99 10.09 -9.04
CA ILE A 162 -18.04 10.55 -8.02
C ILE A 162 -17.02 11.51 -8.60
N ALA A 163 -16.55 12.43 -7.76
CA ALA A 163 -15.39 13.25 -8.05
C ALA A 163 -14.12 12.51 -7.64
N VAL A 164 -13.18 12.39 -8.58
CA VAL A 164 -11.87 11.78 -8.36
C VAL A 164 -10.77 12.76 -8.70
N SER A 165 -9.68 12.73 -7.92
CA SER A 165 -8.52 13.62 -8.10
C SER A 165 -7.19 12.88 -7.96
N LEU A 166 -6.07 13.50 -8.34
CA LEU A 166 -4.72 12.96 -8.11
C LEU A 166 -4.03 13.65 -6.94
N ALA A 167 -3.89 12.97 -5.81
CA ALA A 167 -3.03 13.42 -4.72
C ALA A 167 -1.56 13.32 -5.14
N GLY A 168 -0.83 14.45 -5.04
CA GLY A 168 0.59 14.53 -5.42
C GLY A 168 0.85 14.09 -6.87
N LEU A 169 -0.07 14.40 -7.78
CA LEU A 169 -0.07 14.03 -9.20
C LEU A 169 0.02 12.52 -9.52
N THR A 170 -0.09 11.63 -8.52
CA THR A 170 0.19 10.20 -8.74
C THR A 170 -0.85 9.26 -8.15
N ILE A 171 -1.48 9.61 -7.02
CA ILE A 171 -2.36 8.69 -6.30
C ILE A 171 -3.81 9.12 -6.50
N PRO A 172 -4.65 8.33 -7.20
CA PRO A 172 -6.08 8.61 -7.31
C PRO A 172 -6.75 8.66 -5.94
N ARG A 173 -7.53 9.71 -5.71
CA ARG A 173 -8.29 9.96 -4.49
C ARG A 173 -9.77 10.17 -4.82
N LEU A 174 -10.63 9.55 -4.02
CA LEU A 174 -12.07 9.83 -3.99
C LEU A 174 -12.29 11.12 -3.18
N ASP A 175 -12.86 12.14 -3.82
CA ASP A 175 -13.16 13.42 -3.18
C ASP A 175 -14.59 13.42 -2.59
N GLY A 176 -15.55 12.87 -3.32
CA GLY A 176 -16.94 12.78 -2.87
C GLY A 176 -17.90 12.31 -3.95
N VAL A 177 -19.18 12.28 -3.60
CA VAL A 177 -20.27 11.94 -4.53
C VAL A 177 -20.84 13.23 -5.10
N VAL A 178 -20.97 13.29 -6.43
CA VAL A 178 -21.48 14.46 -7.15
C VAL A 178 -22.95 14.29 -7.48
N SER A 179 -23.35 13.11 -7.96
CA SER A 179 -24.74 12.78 -8.22
C SER A 179 -25.02 11.30 -7.96
N ARG A 180 -26.28 10.99 -7.68
CA ARG A 180 -26.76 9.64 -7.40
C ARG A 180 -27.47 9.08 -8.63
N ALA A 181 -27.39 7.75 -8.81
CA ALA A 181 -28.25 7.09 -9.78
C ALA A 181 -29.73 7.30 -9.41
N ALA A 182 -30.58 7.44 -10.42
CA ALA A 182 -32.03 7.58 -10.23
C ALA A 182 -32.62 6.32 -9.58
N GLU A 183 -32.16 5.15 -10.03
CA GLU A 183 -32.50 3.86 -9.45
C GLU A 183 -31.26 3.22 -8.82
N ARG A 184 -31.36 2.86 -7.54
CA ARG A 184 -30.23 2.35 -6.77
C ARG A 184 -30.56 0.94 -6.29
N ALA A 185 -29.90 -0.04 -6.89
CA ALA A 185 -30.02 -1.43 -6.46
C ALA A 185 -29.62 -1.59 -4.99
N GLU A 186 -30.26 -2.54 -4.32
CA GLU A 186 -29.77 -3.02 -3.02
C GLU A 186 -28.42 -3.72 -3.20
N MET A 187 -27.58 -3.58 -2.18
CA MET A 187 -26.25 -4.17 -2.18
C MET A 187 -26.08 -5.06 -0.96
N SER A 188 -25.51 -6.24 -1.18
CA SER A 188 -25.04 -7.08 -0.08
C SER A 188 -23.75 -6.50 0.48
N VAL A 189 -23.86 -5.79 1.61
CA VAL A 189 -22.72 -5.23 2.34
C VAL A 189 -22.30 -6.21 3.44
N PRO A 190 -21.02 -6.60 3.52
CA PRO A 190 -20.56 -7.51 4.58
C PRO A 190 -20.68 -6.86 5.96
N HIS A 191 -21.20 -7.61 6.94
CA HIS A 191 -21.26 -7.15 8.32
C HIS A 191 -19.87 -7.18 8.97
N ALA A 192 -19.45 -6.06 9.55
CA ALA A 192 -18.12 -5.94 10.15
C ALA A 192 -17.87 -6.91 11.32
N SER A 193 -18.93 -7.37 12.00
CA SER A 193 -18.87 -8.35 13.10
C SER A 193 -18.37 -9.73 12.65
N ASP A 194 -18.60 -10.08 11.39
CA ASP A 194 -18.38 -11.44 10.88
C ASP A 194 -16.90 -11.66 10.55
N TYR A 195 -16.12 -10.57 10.49
CA TYR A 195 -14.73 -10.58 10.08
C TYR A 195 -13.82 -9.98 11.15
N HIS A 196 -12.94 -10.81 11.71
CA HIS A 196 -11.96 -10.46 12.74
C HIS A 196 -10.63 -11.20 12.54
N GLU A 197 -9.64 -10.97 13.39
CA GLU A 197 -8.28 -11.54 13.25
C GLU A 197 -8.24 -13.09 13.28
N LEU A 198 -9.31 -13.74 13.74
CA LEU A 198 -9.44 -15.20 13.91
C LEU A 198 -10.59 -15.79 13.07
N SER A 199 -11.21 -15.04 12.17
CA SER A 199 -12.23 -15.55 11.24
C SER A 199 -11.63 -16.02 9.91
N CYS A 200 -12.39 -16.80 9.16
CA CYS A 200 -12.08 -17.17 7.78
C CYS A 200 -10.69 -17.81 7.60
N TRP A 201 -10.44 -18.89 8.33
CA TRP A 201 -9.22 -19.71 8.19
C TRP A 201 -9.25 -20.69 7.01
N GLN A 202 -10.39 -20.81 6.35
CA GLN A 202 -10.64 -21.73 5.25
C GLN A 202 -11.36 -21.03 4.09
N ALA A 203 -11.25 -21.61 2.90
CA ALA A 203 -12.05 -21.23 1.73
C ALA A 203 -13.48 -21.72 1.92
N ALA A 204 -14.32 -20.83 2.46
CA ALA A 204 -15.74 -21.06 2.67
C ALA A 204 -16.55 -19.90 2.07
N PRO A 205 -17.84 -20.12 1.72
CA PRO A 205 -18.73 -19.06 1.27
C PRO A 205 -18.70 -17.85 2.21
N GLY A 206 -18.42 -16.66 1.65
CA GLY A 206 -18.33 -15.40 2.40
C GLY A 206 -16.95 -15.14 3.05
N CYS A 207 -16.03 -16.10 3.06
CA CYS A 207 -14.70 -16.01 3.65
C CYS A 207 -13.56 -15.88 2.62
N GLU A 208 -13.88 -15.94 1.33
CA GLU A 208 -12.92 -16.05 0.22
C GLU A 208 -11.90 -14.91 0.24
N SER A 209 -12.36 -13.67 0.43
CA SER A 209 -11.46 -12.50 0.46
C SER A 209 -10.47 -12.55 1.63
N GLN A 210 -10.94 -12.89 2.84
CA GLN A 210 -10.09 -12.90 4.02
C GLN A 210 -9.13 -14.10 4.01
N PHE A 211 -9.61 -15.28 3.60
CA PHE A 211 -8.80 -16.47 3.45
C PHE A 211 -7.68 -16.24 2.43
N ARG A 212 -8.02 -15.71 1.25
CA ARG A 212 -7.03 -15.30 0.25
C ARG A 212 -6.02 -14.30 0.81
N ALA A 213 -6.46 -13.31 1.61
CA ALA A 213 -5.57 -12.36 2.24
C ALA A 213 -4.61 -13.01 3.26
N ARG A 214 -5.02 -14.10 3.93
CA ARG A 214 -4.13 -14.92 4.79
C ARG A 214 -3.06 -15.62 3.97
N LEU A 215 -3.42 -16.26 2.86
CA LEU A 215 -2.47 -16.93 1.96
C LEU A 215 -1.46 -15.94 1.34
N VAL A 216 -1.91 -14.78 0.87
CA VAL A 216 -1.03 -13.73 0.35
C VAL A 216 -0.06 -13.20 1.42
N TRP A 217 -0.52 -13.08 2.66
CA TRP A 217 0.34 -12.71 3.78
C TRP A 217 1.38 -13.79 4.09
N LEU A 218 0.96 -15.06 4.10
CA LEU A 218 1.80 -16.22 4.33
C LEU A 218 2.94 -16.30 3.31
N SER A 219 2.65 -16.12 2.01
CA SER A 219 3.70 -16.15 0.97
C SER A 219 4.53 -14.87 0.88
N GLY A 220 4.02 -13.76 1.40
CA GLY A 220 4.63 -12.44 1.26
C GLY A 220 5.99 -12.29 1.96
N LYS A 221 6.68 -11.18 1.67
CA LYS A 221 8.02 -10.85 2.21
C LYS A 221 8.12 -10.84 3.75
N LYS A 222 7.00 -10.61 4.44
CA LYS A 222 6.91 -10.58 5.91
C LYS A 222 6.44 -11.90 6.53
N GLY A 223 6.00 -12.85 5.68
CA GLY A 223 5.71 -14.23 6.04
C GLY A 223 6.88 -15.13 5.63
N LEU A 224 6.60 -16.20 4.90
CA LEU A 224 7.58 -17.21 4.46
C LEU A 224 8.46 -16.74 3.28
N ALA A 225 8.13 -15.59 2.67
CA ALA A 225 8.85 -15.01 1.55
C ALA A 225 9.05 -16.00 0.38
N LEU A 226 7.95 -16.55 -0.11
CA LEU A 226 7.94 -17.57 -1.17
C LEU A 226 8.10 -16.91 -2.54
N PRO A 227 9.23 -17.11 -3.25
CA PRO A 227 9.45 -16.50 -4.56
C PRO A 227 8.39 -16.95 -5.58
N GLY A 228 7.82 -16.00 -6.34
CA GLY A 228 6.86 -16.32 -7.40
C GLY A 228 5.46 -16.75 -6.93
N VAL A 229 5.19 -16.78 -5.61
CA VAL A 229 3.88 -17.14 -5.06
C VAL A 229 3.11 -15.87 -4.68
N GLY A 230 2.38 -15.34 -5.67
CA GLY A 230 1.60 -14.12 -5.53
C GLY A 230 0.09 -14.36 -5.38
N PRO A 231 -0.70 -13.28 -5.28
CA PRO A 231 -2.16 -13.37 -5.18
C PRO A 231 -2.81 -14.18 -6.31
N GLY A 232 -2.34 -13.99 -7.55
CA GLY A 232 -2.84 -14.76 -8.70
C GLY A 232 -2.46 -16.24 -8.71
N THR A 233 -1.42 -16.65 -7.97
CA THR A 233 -1.11 -18.07 -7.76
C THR A 233 -2.11 -18.69 -6.79
N TRP A 234 -2.39 -17.98 -5.69
CA TRP A 234 -3.39 -18.42 -4.71
C TRP A 234 -4.80 -18.47 -5.30
N ASP A 235 -5.18 -17.52 -6.15
CA ASP A 235 -6.46 -17.54 -6.87
C ASP A 235 -6.65 -18.85 -7.63
N LYS A 236 -5.67 -19.25 -8.45
CA LYS A 236 -5.74 -20.50 -9.23
C LYS A 236 -5.82 -21.74 -8.34
N LEU A 237 -5.08 -21.76 -7.22
CA LEU A 237 -5.07 -22.91 -6.31
C LEU A 237 -6.38 -23.04 -5.51
N ILE A 238 -7.02 -21.92 -5.19
CA ILE A 238 -8.36 -21.90 -4.55
C ILE A 238 -9.43 -22.30 -5.58
N GLU A 239 -9.42 -21.68 -6.76
CA GLU A 239 -10.42 -21.92 -7.82
C GLU A 239 -10.41 -23.36 -8.35
N SER A 240 -9.25 -24.01 -8.35
CA SER A 240 -9.10 -25.42 -8.73
C SER A 240 -9.50 -26.41 -7.62
N GLY A 241 -9.84 -25.93 -6.42
CA GLY A 241 -10.25 -26.78 -5.30
C GLY A 241 -9.11 -27.51 -4.60
N HIS A 242 -7.85 -27.23 -4.95
CA HIS A 242 -6.68 -27.85 -4.32
C HIS A 242 -6.34 -27.26 -2.94
N ILE A 243 -6.86 -26.06 -2.64
CA ILE A 243 -6.62 -25.39 -1.35
C ILE A 243 -7.94 -24.95 -0.74
N SER A 244 -8.25 -25.53 0.41
CA SER A 244 -9.37 -25.18 1.28
C SER A 244 -8.91 -24.66 2.65
N GLY A 245 -7.71 -25.04 3.10
CA GLY A 245 -7.06 -24.62 4.33
C GLY A 245 -5.73 -23.92 4.10
N LEU A 246 -5.24 -23.21 5.11
CA LEU A 246 -4.06 -22.34 4.99
C LEU A 246 -2.75 -23.10 4.68
N LEU A 247 -2.69 -24.40 4.99
CA LEU A 247 -1.50 -25.25 4.86
C LEU A 247 -1.68 -26.41 3.88
N ASP A 248 -2.82 -26.52 3.18
CA ASP A 248 -3.07 -27.60 2.20
C ASP A 248 -2.00 -27.63 1.10
N TRP A 249 -1.38 -26.48 0.81
CA TRP A 249 -0.28 -26.39 -0.15
C TRP A 249 0.95 -27.22 0.23
N MET A 250 1.13 -27.59 1.50
CA MET A 250 2.29 -28.35 1.98
C MET A 250 2.29 -29.81 1.51
N THR A 251 1.13 -30.33 1.10
CA THR A 251 0.98 -31.70 0.58
C THR A 251 0.87 -31.75 -0.94
N LEU A 252 0.86 -30.59 -1.62
CA LEU A 252 0.75 -30.54 -3.07
C LEU A 252 1.95 -31.21 -3.74
N ASN A 253 1.67 -31.94 -4.80
CA ASN A 253 2.68 -32.60 -5.62
C ASN A 253 2.69 -32.08 -7.07
N HIS A 254 3.68 -32.52 -7.84
CA HIS A 254 3.86 -32.08 -9.22
C HIS A 254 2.67 -32.44 -10.11
N ALA A 255 2.06 -33.62 -9.92
CA ALA A 255 0.95 -34.08 -10.75
C ALA A 255 -0.31 -33.24 -10.53
N GLU A 256 -0.59 -32.84 -9.29
CA GLU A 256 -1.69 -31.91 -8.97
C GLU A 256 -1.48 -30.55 -9.61
N LEU A 257 -0.29 -29.97 -9.46
CA LEU A 257 0.02 -28.64 -10.01
C LEU A 257 0.06 -28.61 -11.55
N ALA A 258 0.43 -29.70 -12.21
CA ALA A 258 0.51 -29.78 -13.67
C ALA A 258 -0.86 -29.69 -14.35
N ASN A 259 -1.93 -30.06 -13.64
CA ASN A 259 -3.30 -30.08 -14.17
C ASN A 259 -4.06 -28.75 -13.97
N ILE A 260 -3.44 -27.75 -13.33
CA ILE A 260 -4.11 -26.48 -13.01
C ILE A 260 -3.96 -25.48 -14.17
N PRO A 261 -5.07 -25.02 -14.78
CA PRO A 261 -5.01 -24.05 -15.87
C PRO A 261 -4.24 -22.77 -15.48
N GLY A 262 -3.31 -22.37 -16.35
CA GLY A 262 -2.50 -21.17 -16.14
C GLY A 262 -1.33 -21.34 -15.16
N LEU A 263 -1.10 -22.54 -14.60
CA LEU A 263 0.16 -22.95 -14.00
C LEU A 263 0.87 -23.88 -14.99
N ALA A 264 1.55 -23.32 -15.99
CA ALA A 264 2.30 -24.12 -16.97
C ALA A 264 3.37 -24.98 -16.28
N GLU A 265 3.78 -26.09 -16.89
CA GLU A 265 4.69 -27.10 -16.30
C GLU A 265 6.01 -26.50 -15.74
N ARG A 266 6.65 -25.59 -16.49
CA ARG A 266 7.86 -24.86 -16.02
C ARG A 266 7.61 -23.93 -14.83
N SER A 267 6.36 -23.49 -14.64
CA SER A 267 5.94 -22.71 -13.47
C SER A 267 5.60 -23.61 -12.29
N SER A 268 5.09 -24.82 -12.51
CA SER A 268 4.72 -25.78 -11.46
C SER A 268 5.93 -26.33 -10.73
N ALA A 269 7.02 -26.67 -11.42
CA ALA A 269 8.27 -27.09 -10.77
C ALA A 269 8.87 -25.96 -9.89
N LYS A 270 8.91 -24.73 -10.40
CA LYS A 270 9.38 -23.55 -9.64
C LYS A 270 8.47 -23.21 -8.46
N LEU A 271 7.16 -23.38 -8.64
CA LEU A 271 6.19 -23.20 -7.57
C LEU A 271 6.42 -24.23 -6.46
N LEU A 272 6.58 -25.50 -6.82
CA LEU A 272 6.82 -26.56 -5.86
C LEU A 272 8.14 -26.36 -5.10
N ASP A 273 9.21 -26.02 -5.80
CA ASP A 273 10.51 -25.65 -5.19
C ASP A 273 10.34 -24.49 -4.21
N SER A 274 9.66 -23.42 -4.64
CA SER A 274 9.34 -22.27 -3.78
C SER A 274 8.57 -22.68 -2.53
N LEU A 275 7.56 -23.54 -2.64
CA LEU A 275 6.79 -24.06 -1.50
C LEU A 275 7.65 -24.94 -0.59
N GLN A 276 8.57 -25.74 -1.14
CA GLN A 276 9.45 -26.60 -0.34
C GLN A 276 10.43 -25.79 0.51
N THR A 277 10.98 -24.68 -0.01
CA THR A 277 11.88 -23.79 0.76
C THR A 277 11.22 -23.20 2.01
N ALA A 278 9.89 -23.20 2.08
CA ALA A 278 9.14 -22.73 3.24
C ALA A 278 9.45 -23.54 4.51
N ARG A 279 9.75 -24.84 4.37
CA ARG A 279 9.97 -25.75 5.50
C ARG A 279 11.21 -25.40 6.31
N GLU A 280 12.19 -24.77 5.68
CA GLU A 280 13.45 -24.35 6.29
C GLU A 280 13.37 -23.01 7.02
N ARG A 281 12.19 -22.34 6.97
CA ARG A 281 12.04 -21.03 7.61
C ARG A 281 12.06 -21.15 9.14
N PRO A 282 12.69 -20.18 9.84
CA PRO A 282 12.71 -20.17 11.30
C PRO A 282 11.30 -20.14 11.91
N PHE A 283 11.16 -20.68 13.12
CA PHE A 283 9.90 -20.73 13.87
C PHE A 283 9.21 -19.36 13.97
N GLN A 284 9.94 -18.30 14.29
CA GLN A 284 9.39 -16.94 14.38
C GLN A 284 8.84 -16.41 13.04
N THR A 285 9.39 -16.86 11.92
CA THR A 285 8.88 -16.54 10.58
C THR A 285 7.57 -17.26 10.33
N TRP A 286 7.47 -18.52 10.75
CA TRP A 286 6.22 -19.29 10.70
C TRP A 286 5.12 -18.66 11.56
N LEU A 287 5.42 -18.27 12.81
CA LEU A 287 4.46 -17.55 13.66
C LEU A 287 3.90 -16.31 12.97
N LYS A 288 4.77 -15.51 12.33
CA LYS A 288 4.34 -14.35 11.54
C LYS A 288 3.48 -14.78 10.35
N ALA A 289 3.87 -15.83 9.63
CA ALA A 289 3.19 -16.32 8.43
C ALA A 289 1.77 -16.83 8.71
N ILE A 290 1.56 -17.59 9.79
CA ILE A 290 0.23 -18.02 10.24
C ILE A 290 -0.59 -16.88 10.87
N GLY A 291 0.04 -15.72 11.08
CA GLY A 291 -0.66 -14.48 11.38
C GLY A 291 -0.68 -14.09 12.86
N LEU A 292 0.30 -14.53 13.67
CA LEU A 292 0.47 -14.13 15.07
C LEU A 292 0.27 -12.60 15.22
N PRO A 293 -0.58 -12.15 16.18
CA PRO A 293 -0.73 -10.73 16.48
C PRO A 293 0.62 -10.08 16.81
N PRO A 294 0.80 -8.77 16.54
CA PRO A 294 2.05 -8.09 16.85
C PRO A 294 2.42 -8.24 18.33
N ALA A 295 3.51 -8.96 18.61
CA ALA A 295 4.01 -9.21 19.97
C ALA A 295 4.97 -8.13 20.50
N GLY A 296 5.27 -7.10 19.70
CA GLY A 296 6.21 -6.04 20.09
C GLY A 296 7.61 -6.59 20.32
N ASN A 297 8.18 -6.32 21.50
CA ASN A 297 9.51 -6.79 21.92
C ASN A 297 9.44 -7.99 22.89
N ALA A 298 8.29 -8.65 22.98
CA ALA A 298 8.14 -9.80 23.85
C ALA A 298 9.08 -10.94 23.47
N LYS A 299 9.56 -11.67 24.47
CA LYS A 299 10.37 -12.86 24.26
C LYS A 299 9.52 -13.98 23.67
N LEU A 300 9.90 -14.44 22.49
CA LEU A 300 9.30 -15.57 21.80
C LEU A 300 10.29 -16.74 21.78
N PRO A 301 10.31 -17.61 22.80
CA PRO A 301 11.06 -18.87 22.74
C PRO A 301 10.70 -19.66 21.47
N ASP A 302 11.66 -20.42 20.94
CA ASP A 302 11.48 -21.24 19.75
C ASP A 302 10.74 -22.56 20.07
N ASN A 303 9.62 -22.45 20.78
CA ASN A 303 8.74 -23.55 21.17
C ASN A 303 7.29 -23.06 21.20
N TRP A 304 6.43 -23.70 20.41
CA TRP A 304 5.00 -23.42 20.34
C TRP A 304 4.29 -23.59 21.69
N HIS A 305 4.60 -24.66 22.42
CA HIS A 305 3.93 -25.00 23.67
C HIS A 305 4.15 -23.92 24.73
N ASP A 306 5.39 -23.47 24.90
CA ASP A 306 5.77 -22.39 25.83
C ASP A 306 5.02 -21.08 25.55
N LEU A 307 4.64 -20.82 24.30
CA LEU A 307 3.86 -19.65 23.93
C LEU A 307 2.36 -19.87 24.11
N ALA A 308 1.89 -21.07 23.75
CA ALA A 308 0.47 -21.41 23.77
C ALA A 308 -0.10 -21.52 25.19
N GLU A 309 0.72 -21.92 26.16
CA GLU A 309 0.33 -22.04 27.56
C GLU A 309 0.34 -20.72 28.34
N ARG A 310 0.91 -19.65 27.76
CA ARG A 310 0.97 -18.35 28.43
C ARG A 310 -0.42 -17.78 28.70
N SER A 311 -0.68 -17.52 29.96
CA SER A 311 -1.82 -16.73 30.42
C SER A 311 -1.76 -15.29 29.90
N ALA A 312 -2.90 -14.60 29.96
CA ALA A 312 -2.97 -13.17 29.60
C ALA A 312 -2.07 -12.33 30.52
N GLN A 313 -1.95 -12.68 31.80
CA GLN A 313 -1.09 -11.99 32.77
C GLN A 313 0.40 -12.18 32.42
N GLN A 314 0.81 -13.38 32.04
CA GLN A 314 2.18 -13.64 31.59
C GLN A 314 2.50 -12.87 30.30
N TRP A 315 1.57 -12.81 29.35
CA TRP A 315 1.74 -11.98 28.17
C TRP A 315 1.85 -10.49 28.50
N GLN A 316 1.04 -9.99 29.44
CA GLN A 316 1.06 -8.58 29.86
C GLN A 316 2.35 -8.21 30.63
N ALA A 317 3.03 -9.17 31.24
CA ALA A 317 4.32 -8.93 31.89
C ALA A 317 5.46 -8.66 30.89
N GLU A 318 5.27 -8.98 29.61
CA GLU A 318 6.29 -8.75 28.58
C GLU A 318 6.38 -7.27 28.17
N PRO A 319 7.60 -6.76 27.89
CA PRO A 319 7.82 -5.37 27.51
C PRO A 319 7.00 -4.94 26.28
N GLY A 320 6.19 -3.89 26.47
CA GLY A 320 5.38 -3.32 25.40
C GLY A 320 4.10 -4.11 25.10
N ILE A 321 3.69 -5.08 25.94
CA ILE A 321 2.39 -5.75 25.81
C ILE A 321 1.39 -5.16 26.82
N GLY A 322 0.40 -4.43 26.31
CA GLY A 322 -0.76 -4.00 27.10
C GLY A 322 -1.87 -5.06 27.17
N PRO A 323 -2.90 -4.87 28.02
CA PRO A 323 -3.96 -5.84 28.26
C PRO A 323 -4.71 -6.28 27.00
N GLY A 324 -5.00 -5.35 26.08
CA GLY A 324 -5.66 -5.68 24.81
C GLY A 324 -4.81 -6.54 23.87
N ARG A 325 -3.49 -6.35 23.87
CA ARG A 325 -2.56 -7.17 23.06
C ARG A 325 -2.35 -8.55 23.69
N ALA A 326 -2.25 -8.61 25.01
CA ALA A 326 -2.18 -9.86 25.75
C ALA A 326 -3.43 -10.74 25.51
N ALA A 327 -4.63 -10.14 25.56
CA ALA A 327 -5.87 -10.84 25.27
C ALA A 327 -5.90 -11.40 23.84
N LYS A 328 -5.44 -10.62 22.84
CA LYS A 328 -5.34 -11.07 21.44
C LYS A 328 -4.35 -12.22 21.24
N LEU A 329 -3.18 -12.14 21.86
CA LEU A 329 -2.17 -13.21 21.79
C LEU A 329 -2.72 -14.49 22.41
N ARG A 330 -3.30 -14.41 23.60
CA ARG A 330 -3.95 -15.56 24.24
C ARG A 330 -5.07 -16.14 23.36
N ALA A 331 -5.97 -15.29 22.84
CA ALA A 331 -7.05 -15.73 21.96
C ALA A 331 -6.53 -16.43 20.70
N PHE A 332 -5.43 -15.94 20.11
CA PHE A 332 -4.79 -16.58 18.97
C PHE A 332 -4.31 -18.00 19.27
N PHE A 333 -3.57 -18.20 20.37
CA PHE A 333 -3.08 -19.55 20.73
C PHE A 333 -4.18 -20.50 21.20
N GLN A 334 -5.30 -19.97 21.67
CA GLN A 334 -6.46 -20.74 22.12
C GLN A 334 -7.48 -21.01 21.00
N ASP A 335 -7.33 -20.41 19.83
CA ASP A 335 -8.25 -20.59 18.71
C ASP A 335 -8.15 -22.01 18.14
N PRO A 336 -9.28 -22.74 17.98
CA PRO A 336 -9.27 -24.12 17.48
C PRO A 336 -8.63 -24.28 16.10
N HIS A 337 -8.82 -23.32 15.20
CA HIS A 337 -8.21 -23.39 13.86
C HIS A 337 -6.70 -23.19 13.96
N VAL A 338 -6.25 -22.26 14.80
CA VAL A 338 -4.81 -22.02 15.03
C VAL A 338 -4.14 -23.25 15.67
N GLN A 339 -4.81 -23.91 16.62
CA GLN A 339 -4.34 -25.17 17.20
C GLN A 339 -4.25 -26.28 16.16
N ALA A 340 -5.25 -26.40 15.28
CA ALA A 340 -5.20 -27.37 14.17
C ALA A 340 -4.04 -27.07 13.20
N LEU A 341 -3.76 -25.80 12.89
CA LEU A 341 -2.60 -25.41 12.09
C LEU A 341 -1.29 -25.79 12.76
N SER A 342 -1.17 -25.60 14.07
CA SER A 342 0.02 -26.02 14.83
C SER A 342 0.24 -27.53 14.75
N GLN A 343 -0.80 -28.33 14.94
CA GLN A 343 -0.75 -29.79 14.80
C GLN A 343 -0.34 -30.22 13.39
N GLN A 344 -0.86 -29.56 12.35
CA GLN A 344 -0.45 -29.82 10.96
C GLN A 344 1.04 -29.51 10.74
N LEU A 345 1.54 -28.38 11.27
CA LEU A 345 2.95 -28.02 11.16
C LEU A 345 3.85 -28.98 11.93
N GLN A 346 3.41 -29.46 13.09
CA GLN A 346 4.08 -30.50 13.87
C GLN A 346 4.19 -31.80 13.06
N ALA A 347 3.08 -32.27 12.47
CA ALA A 347 3.05 -33.47 11.64
C ALA A 347 3.92 -33.35 10.38
N GLN A 348 4.06 -32.15 9.83
CA GLN A 348 4.97 -31.84 8.72
C GLN A 348 6.44 -31.63 9.16
N GLY A 349 6.74 -31.79 10.45
CA GLY A 349 8.09 -31.75 10.99
C GLY A 349 8.70 -30.35 11.07
N ILE A 350 7.89 -29.28 11.03
CA ILE A 350 8.37 -27.89 11.07
C ILE A 350 8.96 -27.58 12.45
N SER A 351 10.17 -27.01 12.46
CA SER A 351 10.89 -26.68 13.69
C SER A 351 10.14 -25.67 14.57
N GLY A 352 10.17 -25.88 15.88
CA GLY A 352 9.48 -25.05 16.89
C GLY A 352 8.01 -25.40 17.12
N PHE A 353 7.40 -26.24 16.27
CA PHE A 353 6.07 -26.82 16.48
C PHE A 353 6.11 -28.26 17.01
N LYS A 354 7.32 -28.80 17.22
CA LYS A 354 7.56 -30.19 17.63
C LYS A 354 7.24 -30.45 19.09
#